data_AF-A0A9P6L613-F1
#
_entry.id   AF-A0A9P6L613-F1
#
_cell.length_a   1.000
_cell.length_b   1.000
_cell.length_c   1.000
_cell.angle_alpha   90.00
_cell.angle_beta   90.00
_cell.angle_gamma   90.00
#
_symmetry.space_group_name_H-M   'P 1'
#
loop_
_entity.id
_entity.type
_entity.pdbx_description
1 polymer ?
#
loop_
_entity_poly.entity_id
_entity_poly.type
_entity_poly.pdbx_seq_one_letter_code
_entity_poly.pdbx_strand_id
1 'polypeptide(L)'
;MASLPPNASISSASSTLYIPIASPPTPTPSPGPLTHEDDHPVNPTHFPLVKNFQQFAYDPVHEFSLLSEQARLEYLNKIIGNCTLRELSHISTLINPLLKRDFLRELPTELALHILSYVDDLYGLVRNVAGVCKHWRRLCGDDWLWRRMCQRWEFAVPPHLQVSGDAVAPGTAKRHFKVLYLQRMKWLHGGTLLRNHRLPIAQPDGGVVTSLAMDEDWIVAGLSDSKIHILSRRTGVLSRTLVGCKGGVWALWLVGKGSRSSLLSRKDSATSGSAGWGQETPLVLSGGCDRVVRVWDVESGKCLHSLEGHRATIRCVSVLDHRPIAVSGCRDSTLRVWDIKSGQPLRVLEGHQSSVRCMDAHGSIVVSGSYDATCRVWDVDTGLCLHVLRGHLNQIYCVSYDGVRIASGGLDTHVRIWDPVSGFLHRACLALLQGHTALVCQIQLSPTILATGGSDGRVMTFSLETYTILQRVAAHDSSVATLQFDKDFLVTGGNDGRVRLFETNSGRYVRDLTEPAESIWKVGYVGNVCAIMCKRAGRTVMEIWSHDPPVVELEMAW
;
A
#
# COMPACT_ATOMS: atom_id res chain seq x y z
N MET A 1 3.46 16.14 75.69
CA MET A 1 3.80 17.37 74.94
C MET A 1 3.34 17.20 73.50
N ALA A 2 2.34 18.00 73.13
CA ALA A 2 1.85 18.40 71.80
C ALA A 2 1.80 17.41 70.62
N SER A 3 0.55 17.15 70.21
CA SER A 3 0.02 16.65 68.94
C SER A 3 0.09 17.66 67.78
N LEU A 4 0.14 17.17 66.51
CA LEU A 4 -0.56 17.65 65.28
C LEU A 4 -0.02 16.86 64.02
N PRO A 5 -0.71 16.84 62.84
CA PRO A 5 -1.13 15.62 62.14
C PRO A 5 -0.51 15.43 60.72
N PRO A 6 -0.92 14.42 59.90
CA PRO A 6 -0.23 14.04 58.66
C PRO A 6 -0.77 14.81 57.45
N ASN A 7 0.13 15.27 56.58
CA ASN A 7 -0.23 15.90 55.31
C ASN A 7 0.13 15.02 54.11
N ALA A 8 -0.94 14.62 53.42
CA ALA A 8 -1.18 14.65 51.98
C ALA A 8 -0.26 13.88 51.00
N SER A 9 -0.91 12.91 50.36
CA SER A 9 -0.61 12.27 49.09
C SER A 9 -0.20 13.23 47.95
N ILE A 10 0.87 12.91 47.24
CA ILE A 10 1.22 13.52 45.95
C ILE A 10 0.75 12.57 44.84
N SER A 11 -0.33 12.94 44.17
CA SER A 11 -0.75 12.40 42.88
C SER A 11 -0.12 13.23 41.76
N SER A 12 0.68 12.60 40.89
CA SER A 12 1.21 13.23 39.68
C SER A 12 0.20 13.11 38.54
N ALA A 13 -0.84 13.95 38.58
CA ALA A 13 -1.65 14.24 37.40
C ALA A 13 -1.03 15.42 36.66
N SER A 14 -0.48 15.19 35.46
CA SER A 14 -0.09 16.28 34.56
C SER A 14 -1.35 16.84 33.89
N SER A 15 -1.85 17.96 34.40
CA SER A 15 -2.97 18.71 33.84
C SER A 15 -2.47 19.67 32.74
N THR A 16 -3.03 19.52 31.54
CA THR A 16 -2.81 20.44 30.43
C THR A 16 -3.53 21.76 30.73
N LEU A 17 -2.77 22.84 30.96
CA LEU A 17 -3.31 24.20 31.09
C LEU A 17 -3.71 24.73 29.71
N TYR A 18 -5.01 24.96 29.52
CA TYR A 18 -5.56 25.68 28.37
C TYR A 18 -5.39 27.18 28.62
N ILE A 19 -4.53 27.84 27.84
CA ILE A 19 -4.36 29.30 27.84
C ILE A 19 -5.16 29.84 26.64
N PRO A 20 -6.25 30.61 26.84
CA PRO A 20 -6.94 31.26 25.74
C PRO A 20 -6.09 32.42 25.21
N ILE A 21 -5.80 32.41 23.90
CA ILE A 21 -5.20 33.55 23.20
C ILE A 21 -6.32 34.57 22.94
N ALA A 22 -6.22 35.73 23.58
CA ALA A 22 -7.11 36.87 23.36
C ALA A 22 -6.77 37.58 22.03
N SER A 23 -7.79 37.95 21.27
CA SER A 23 -7.68 38.76 20.05
C SER A 23 -7.14 40.17 20.35
N PRO A 24 -6.37 40.80 19.43
CA PRO A 24 -5.87 42.16 19.62
C PRO A 24 -6.99 43.22 19.57
N PRO A 25 -6.82 44.37 20.25
CA PRO A 25 -7.87 45.36 20.46
C PRO A 25 -8.15 46.23 19.21
N THR A 26 -9.42 46.56 19.03
CA THR A 26 -9.95 47.59 18.12
C THR A 26 -9.46 48.99 18.53
N PRO A 27 -9.17 49.91 17.59
CA PRO A 27 -8.85 51.29 17.93
C PRO A 27 -10.09 52.07 18.36
N THR A 28 -9.96 52.74 19.51
CA THR A 28 -10.89 53.65 20.18
C THR A 28 -11.05 54.98 19.41
N PRO A 29 -12.23 55.64 19.45
CA PRO A 29 -12.44 56.94 18.80
C PRO A 29 -11.82 58.09 19.62
N SER A 30 -11.44 59.17 18.93
CA SER A 30 -10.92 60.41 19.53
C SER A 30 -11.95 61.55 19.48
N PRO A 31 -11.85 62.56 20.37
CA PRO A 31 -12.98 63.11 21.11
C PRO A 31 -13.55 64.41 20.52
N GLY A 32 -14.82 64.70 20.84
CA GLY A 32 -15.42 66.02 20.64
C GLY A 32 -15.30 66.91 21.89
N PRO A 33 -15.42 68.23 21.71
CA PRO A 33 -16.14 69.09 22.64
C PRO A 33 -17.22 69.90 21.90
N LEU A 34 -18.47 69.79 22.33
CA LEU A 34 -19.20 70.76 23.17
C LEU A 34 -20.18 71.63 22.36
N THR A 35 -21.41 71.53 22.83
CA THR A 35 -22.67 72.11 22.38
C THR A 35 -22.77 73.61 22.66
N HIS A 36 -23.51 74.32 21.79
CA HIS A 36 -24.36 75.43 22.21
C HIS A 36 -25.67 75.42 21.40
N GLU A 37 -26.77 75.34 22.15
CA GLU A 37 -28.20 75.58 21.85
C GLU A 37 -28.41 76.93 21.11
N ASP A 38 -29.48 77.28 20.40
CA ASP A 38 -30.84 76.78 20.10
C ASP A 38 -31.36 77.66 18.93
N ASP A 39 -32.27 77.14 18.08
CA ASP A 39 -33.53 77.80 17.64
C ASP A 39 -34.16 77.16 16.37
N HIS A 40 -35.50 77.09 16.40
CA HIS A 40 -36.42 76.32 15.54
C HIS A 40 -36.62 76.82 14.07
N PRO A 41 -37.70 76.43 13.32
CA PRO A 41 -37.72 75.32 12.36
C PRO A 41 -38.09 75.77 10.92
N VAL A 42 -37.65 75.07 9.86
CA VAL A 42 -38.29 75.18 8.53
C VAL A 42 -38.39 73.83 7.81
N ASN A 43 -39.63 73.57 7.38
CA ASN A 43 -40.25 72.48 6.65
C ASN A 43 -39.44 71.59 5.66
N PRO A 44 -39.93 70.35 5.42
CA PRO A 44 -39.32 69.38 4.52
C PRO A 44 -39.69 69.67 3.07
N THR A 45 -38.69 69.68 2.19
CA THR A 45 -38.93 69.57 0.74
C THR A 45 -38.25 68.31 0.21
N HIS A 46 -39.07 67.25 0.16
CA HIS A 46 -39.16 66.28 -0.93
C HIS A 46 -37.95 66.24 -1.90
N PHE A 47 -37.00 65.34 -1.66
CA PHE A 47 -36.16 64.82 -2.75
C PHE A 47 -36.97 63.76 -3.50
N PRO A 48 -37.29 63.93 -4.80
CA PRO A 48 -38.00 62.91 -5.53
C PRO A 48 -37.06 61.73 -5.79
N LEU A 49 -37.50 60.55 -5.33
CA LEU A 49 -37.07 59.26 -5.85
C LEU A 49 -37.23 59.27 -7.37
N VAL A 50 -36.11 59.32 -8.11
CA VAL A 50 -36.10 59.09 -9.56
C VAL A 50 -36.40 57.61 -9.79
N LYS A 51 -37.69 57.28 -9.85
CA LYS A 51 -38.17 56.07 -10.51
C LYS A 51 -38.36 56.42 -11.99
N ASN A 52 -37.68 55.68 -12.85
CA ASN A 52 -37.81 55.61 -14.32
C ASN A 52 -36.80 56.46 -15.12
N PHE A 53 -35.91 55.76 -15.83
CA PHE A 53 -35.07 56.27 -16.93
C PHE A 53 -35.88 56.77 -18.16
N GLN A 54 -37.21 56.87 -18.06
CA GLN A 54 -38.10 57.29 -19.16
C GLN A 54 -38.39 58.81 -19.18
N GLN A 55 -37.72 59.61 -18.35
CA GLN A 55 -37.96 61.06 -18.27
C GLN A 55 -36.90 61.93 -18.96
N PHE A 56 -35.93 61.34 -19.63
CA PHE A 56 -35.02 62.07 -20.51
C PHE A 56 -35.52 61.94 -21.96
N ALA A 57 -35.54 63.06 -22.71
CA ALA A 57 -35.74 63.04 -24.17
C ALA A 57 -34.58 62.36 -24.94
N TYR A 58 -33.58 61.88 -24.19
CA TYR A 58 -32.35 61.25 -24.64
C TYR A 58 -32.20 59.92 -23.89
N ASP A 59 -32.03 58.83 -24.63
CA ASP A 59 -31.69 57.52 -24.07
C ASP A 59 -30.16 57.34 -24.11
N PRO A 60 -29.44 57.57 -22.99
CA PRO A 60 -27.98 57.48 -22.96
C PRO A 60 -27.45 56.08 -23.26
N VAL A 61 -28.28 55.03 -23.09
CA VAL A 61 -27.91 53.66 -23.45
C VAL A 61 -27.97 53.46 -24.96
N HIS A 62 -28.98 54.03 -25.62
CA HIS A 62 -29.10 53.97 -27.07
C HIS A 62 -27.99 54.77 -27.77
N GLU A 63 -27.65 55.96 -27.26
CA GLU A 63 -26.58 56.79 -27.83
C GLU A 63 -25.20 56.13 -27.63
N PHE A 64 -24.94 55.53 -26.46
CA PHE A 64 -23.74 54.73 -26.24
C PHE A 64 -23.61 53.56 -27.24
N SER A 65 -24.73 52.96 -27.65
CA SER A 65 -24.76 51.88 -28.64
C SER A 65 -24.45 52.32 -30.08
N LEU A 66 -24.51 53.64 -30.37
CA LEU A 66 -24.24 54.23 -31.69
C LEU A 66 -22.82 54.78 -31.82
N LEU A 67 -22.11 54.98 -30.72
CA LEU A 67 -20.72 55.46 -30.70
C LEU A 67 -19.72 54.43 -31.25
N SER A 68 -18.59 54.91 -31.79
CA SER A 68 -17.45 54.07 -32.16
C SER A 68 -16.77 53.45 -30.93
N GLU A 69 -16.02 52.36 -31.11
CA GLU A 69 -15.37 51.63 -30.00
C GLU A 69 -14.46 52.53 -29.16
N GLN A 70 -13.67 53.38 -29.81
CA GLN A 70 -12.75 54.31 -29.14
C GLN A 70 -13.53 55.37 -28.33
N ALA A 71 -14.61 55.91 -28.88
CA ALA A 71 -15.47 56.86 -28.18
C ALA A 71 -16.21 56.23 -26.98
N ARG A 72 -16.60 54.95 -27.07
CA ARG A 72 -17.20 54.21 -25.94
C ARG A 72 -16.21 54.04 -24.79
N LEU A 73 -14.96 53.69 -25.08
CA LEU A 73 -13.92 53.53 -24.05
C LEU A 73 -13.60 54.85 -23.35
N GLU A 74 -13.50 55.95 -24.09
CA GLU A 74 -13.31 57.30 -23.50
C GLU A 74 -14.50 57.72 -22.63
N TYR A 75 -15.73 57.43 -23.09
CA TYR A 75 -16.95 57.71 -22.32
C TYR A 75 -17.00 56.90 -21.02
N LEU A 76 -16.69 55.60 -21.07
CA LEU A 76 -16.60 54.74 -19.88
C LEU A 76 -15.52 55.22 -18.90
N ASN A 77 -14.34 55.64 -19.39
CA ASN A 77 -13.27 56.16 -18.54
C ASN A 77 -13.70 57.43 -17.78
N LYS A 78 -14.45 58.32 -18.43
CA LYS A 78 -14.99 59.53 -17.79
C LYS A 78 -16.05 59.21 -16.74
N ILE A 79 -16.89 58.20 -16.98
CA ILE A 79 -17.89 57.74 -15.99
C ILE A 79 -17.18 57.12 -14.78
N ILE A 80 -16.27 56.17 -15.01
CA ILE A 80 -15.51 55.48 -13.97
C ILE A 80 -14.69 56.47 -13.13
N GLY A 81 -14.10 57.49 -13.76
CA GLY A 81 -13.33 58.54 -13.08
C GLY A 81 -14.15 59.43 -12.14
N ASN A 82 -15.48 59.48 -12.30
CA ASN A 82 -16.39 60.26 -11.45
C ASN A 82 -17.12 59.39 -10.39
N CYS A 83 -16.91 58.08 -10.37
CA CYS A 83 -17.54 57.18 -9.41
C CYS A 83 -16.81 57.18 -8.06
N THR A 84 -17.56 57.05 -6.96
CA THR A 84 -17.03 56.84 -5.62
C THR A 84 -16.53 55.40 -5.43
N LEU A 85 -15.69 55.15 -4.42
CA LEU A 85 -15.14 53.80 -4.13
C LEU A 85 -16.25 52.73 -3.94
N ARG A 86 -17.38 53.12 -3.37
CA ARG A 86 -18.53 52.23 -3.16
C ARG A 86 -19.22 51.86 -4.47
N GLU A 87 -19.34 52.81 -5.39
CA GLU A 87 -19.90 52.61 -6.73
C GLU A 87 -18.96 51.81 -7.62
N LEU A 88 -17.65 52.05 -7.56
CA LEU A 88 -16.65 51.25 -8.26
C LEU A 88 -16.64 49.79 -7.77
N SER A 89 -16.80 49.56 -6.47
CA SER A 89 -16.96 48.21 -5.92
C SER A 89 -18.21 47.53 -6.47
N HIS A 90 -19.34 48.25 -6.52
CA HIS A 90 -20.58 47.74 -7.11
C HIS A 90 -20.44 47.44 -8.61
N ILE A 91 -19.85 48.34 -9.40
CA ILE A 91 -19.57 48.15 -10.83
C ILE A 91 -18.63 46.96 -11.04
N SER A 92 -17.58 46.82 -10.22
CA SER A 92 -16.68 45.67 -10.25
C SER A 92 -17.43 44.35 -10.02
N THR A 93 -18.39 44.32 -9.09
CA THR A 93 -19.23 43.11 -8.88
C THR A 93 -20.13 42.78 -10.08
N LEU A 94 -20.50 43.78 -10.90
CA LEU A 94 -21.33 43.60 -12.10
C LEU A 94 -20.49 43.24 -13.35
N ILE A 95 -19.30 43.83 -13.50
CA ILE A 95 -18.43 43.63 -14.66
C ILE A 95 -17.63 42.32 -14.55
N ASN A 96 -17.12 41.99 -13.36
CA ASN A 96 -16.27 40.79 -13.19
C ASN A 96 -16.92 39.49 -13.71
N PRO A 97 -18.22 39.22 -13.50
CA PRO A 97 -18.88 38.05 -14.09
C PRO A 97 -18.95 38.09 -15.62
N LEU A 98 -19.09 39.27 -16.23
CA LEU A 98 -19.20 39.45 -17.68
C LEU A 98 -17.87 39.31 -18.42
N LEU A 99 -16.75 39.54 -17.71
CA LEU A 99 -15.40 39.37 -18.24
C LEU A 99 -14.88 37.93 -18.08
N LYS A 100 -15.54 37.08 -17.28
CA LYS A 100 -15.15 35.66 -17.14
C LYS A 100 -15.50 34.90 -18.42
N ARG A 101 -14.47 34.57 -19.21
CA ARG A 101 -14.60 33.69 -20.37
C ARG A 101 -14.26 32.25 -20.03
N ASP A 102 -14.99 31.32 -20.62
CA ASP A 102 -14.70 29.88 -20.52
C ASP A 102 -13.56 29.54 -21.48
N PHE A 103 -12.33 29.63 -20.98
CA PHE A 103 -11.11 29.39 -21.78
C PHE A 103 -11.05 27.98 -22.38
N LEU A 104 -11.63 26.95 -21.72
CA LEU A 104 -11.60 25.59 -22.27
C LEU A 104 -12.49 25.44 -23.51
N ARG A 105 -13.52 26.28 -23.64
CA ARG A 105 -14.39 26.30 -24.82
C ARG A 105 -13.76 27.00 -26.02
N GLU A 106 -12.83 27.92 -25.77
CA GLU A 106 -12.07 28.62 -26.82
C GLU A 106 -10.90 27.79 -27.34
N LEU A 107 -10.45 26.79 -26.59
CA LEU A 107 -9.36 25.89 -26.95
C LEU A 107 -9.83 24.69 -27.80
N PRO A 108 -8.96 24.16 -28.68
CA PRO A 108 -9.12 22.81 -29.23
C PRO A 108 -9.32 21.77 -28.12
N THR A 109 -10.15 20.76 -28.40
CA THR A 109 -10.56 19.75 -27.40
C THR A 109 -9.35 19.00 -26.84
N GLU A 110 -8.35 18.74 -27.67
CA GLU A 110 -7.11 18.05 -27.31
C GLU A 110 -6.31 18.84 -26.27
N LEU A 111 -6.21 20.16 -26.44
CA LEU A 111 -5.52 21.04 -25.49
C LEU A 111 -6.31 21.16 -24.19
N ALA A 112 -7.64 21.25 -24.27
CA ALA A 112 -8.51 21.28 -23.10
C ALA A 112 -8.35 20.00 -22.26
N LEU A 113 -8.40 18.82 -22.88
CA LEU A 113 -8.17 17.54 -22.21
C LEU A 113 -6.75 17.43 -21.65
N HIS A 114 -5.75 17.91 -22.38
CA HIS A 114 -4.36 17.90 -21.90
C HIS A 114 -4.21 18.75 -20.65
N ILE A 115 -4.76 19.97 -20.61
CA ILE A 115 -4.75 20.83 -19.42
C ILE A 115 -5.42 20.14 -18.23
N LEU A 116 -6.59 19.54 -18.44
CA LEU A 116 -7.31 18.81 -17.38
C LEU A 116 -6.50 17.61 -16.83
N SER A 117 -5.60 17.02 -17.63
CA SER A 117 -4.75 15.91 -17.18
C SER A 117 -3.64 16.31 -16.20
N TYR A 118 -3.44 17.61 -15.95
CA TYR A 118 -2.50 18.13 -14.94
C TYR A 118 -3.17 18.53 -13.63
N VAL A 119 -4.50 18.38 -13.52
CA VAL A 119 -5.22 18.72 -12.29
C VAL A 119 -5.06 17.60 -11.27
N ASP A 120 -4.36 17.89 -10.18
CA ASP A 120 -4.13 16.92 -9.09
C ASP A 120 -5.33 16.82 -8.12
N ASP A 121 -6.14 17.88 -7.99
CA ASP A 121 -7.41 17.84 -7.24
C ASP A 121 -8.47 17.09 -8.05
N LEU A 122 -8.41 15.77 -7.98
CA LEU A 122 -9.33 14.86 -8.66
C LEU A 122 -10.76 15.00 -8.14
N TYR A 123 -10.94 15.28 -6.85
CA TYR A 123 -12.27 15.50 -6.29
C TYR A 123 -12.89 16.77 -6.88
N GLY A 124 -12.11 17.85 -7.00
CA GLY A 124 -12.50 19.07 -7.69
C GLY A 124 -12.74 18.87 -9.19
N LEU A 125 -11.88 18.12 -9.89
CA LEU A 125 -12.01 17.81 -11.31
C LEU A 125 -13.32 17.06 -11.64
N VAL A 126 -13.71 16.19 -10.72
CA VAL A 126 -14.86 15.30 -10.88
C VAL A 126 -16.14 16.02 -10.46
N ARG A 127 -16.15 16.64 -9.28
CA ARG A 127 -17.35 17.25 -8.70
C ARG A 127 -17.59 18.68 -9.16
N ASN A 128 -16.55 19.51 -9.16
CA ASN A 128 -16.68 20.94 -9.40
C ASN A 128 -16.57 21.25 -10.89
N VAL A 129 -15.54 20.73 -11.57
CA VAL A 129 -15.27 20.97 -13.00
C VAL A 129 -16.36 20.35 -13.89
N ALA A 130 -16.79 19.10 -13.65
CA ALA A 130 -17.92 18.52 -14.39
C ALA A 130 -19.30 19.15 -14.05
N GLY A 131 -19.35 19.91 -12.95
CA GLY A 131 -20.52 20.66 -12.49
C GLY A 131 -20.63 22.06 -13.12
N VAL A 132 -19.57 22.61 -13.72
CA VAL A 132 -19.54 23.98 -14.27
C VAL A 132 -20.51 24.16 -15.43
N CYS A 133 -20.39 23.32 -16.48
CA CYS A 133 -21.25 23.39 -17.65
C CYS A 133 -21.28 22.05 -18.43
N LYS A 134 -22.19 21.93 -19.41
CA LYS A 134 -22.32 20.71 -20.25
C LYS A 134 -21.03 20.38 -21.03
N HIS A 135 -20.28 21.40 -21.46
CA HIS A 135 -19.03 21.22 -22.20
C HIS A 135 -17.93 20.64 -21.30
N TRP A 136 -17.71 21.21 -20.12
CA TRP A 136 -16.75 20.70 -19.14
C TRP A 136 -17.10 19.29 -18.69
N ARG A 137 -18.40 18.99 -18.50
CA ARG A 137 -18.86 17.63 -18.20
C ARG A 137 -18.50 16.63 -19.30
N ARG A 138 -18.58 17.04 -20.58
CA ARG A 138 -18.21 16.20 -21.71
C ARG A 138 -16.70 15.91 -21.70
N LEU A 139 -15.88 16.93 -21.46
CA LEU A 139 -14.42 16.78 -21.33
C LEU A 139 -14.05 15.84 -20.17
N CYS A 140 -14.64 16.02 -18.99
CA CYS A 140 -14.41 15.13 -17.84
C CYS A 140 -14.98 13.71 -18.02
N GLY A 141 -15.86 13.50 -19.01
CA GLY A 141 -16.37 12.19 -19.39
C GLY A 141 -15.50 11.48 -20.42
N ASP A 142 -14.47 12.14 -20.95
CA ASP A 142 -13.65 11.62 -22.03
C ASP A 142 -12.67 10.55 -21.53
N ASP A 143 -12.68 9.37 -22.14
CA ASP A 143 -11.83 8.25 -21.75
C ASP A 143 -10.34 8.51 -22.00
N TRP A 144 -9.98 9.38 -22.95
CA TRP A 144 -8.58 9.76 -23.18
C TRP A 144 -7.98 10.45 -21.94
N LEU A 145 -8.73 11.37 -21.33
CA LEU A 145 -8.30 12.05 -20.10
C LEU A 145 -7.97 11.03 -19.02
N TRP A 146 -8.86 10.07 -18.78
CA TRP A 146 -8.68 9.09 -17.70
C TRP A 146 -7.60 8.05 -18.00
N ARG A 147 -7.37 7.69 -19.27
CA ARG A 147 -6.19 6.90 -19.66
C ARG A 147 -4.90 7.66 -19.39
N ARG A 148 -4.86 8.96 -19.72
CA ARG A 148 -3.70 9.82 -19.44
C ARG A 148 -3.45 9.98 -17.94
N MET A 149 -4.51 10.11 -17.15
CA MET A 149 -4.43 10.12 -15.69
C MET A 149 -3.91 8.79 -15.15
N CYS A 150 -4.39 7.65 -15.65
CA CYS A 150 -3.83 6.35 -15.26
C CYS A 150 -2.32 6.26 -15.53
N GLN A 151 -1.84 6.74 -16.68
CA GLN A 151 -0.40 6.77 -16.99
C GLN A 151 0.38 7.65 -16.01
N ARG A 152 -0.10 8.88 -15.75
CA ARG A 152 0.55 9.82 -14.83
C ARG A 152 0.62 9.30 -13.39
N TRP A 153 -0.44 8.62 -12.94
CA TRP A 153 -0.53 8.02 -11.61
C TRP A 153 0.06 6.60 -11.54
N GLU A 154 0.67 6.14 -12.65
CA GLU A 154 1.28 4.81 -12.79
C GLU A 154 0.31 3.65 -12.48
N PHE A 155 -0.98 3.87 -12.71
CA PHE A 155 -2.01 2.86 -12.60
C PHE A 155 -1.98 1.93 -13.81
N ALA A 156 -2.00 0.63 -13.55
CA ALA A 156 -1.99 -0.38 -14.61
C ALA A 156 -3.27 -0.27 -15.44
N VAL A 157 -3.13 -0.03 -16.74
CA VAL A 157 -4.26 0.03 -17.69
C VAL A 157 -4.36 -1.32 -18.41
N PRO A 158 -5.47 -2.05 -18.29
CA PRO A 158 -5.69 -3.31 -19.01
C PRO A 158 -5.56 -3.15 -20.53
N PRO A 159 -5.11 -4.18 -21.27
CA PRO A 159 -4.92 -4.10 -22.73
C PRO A 159 -6.16 -3.67 -23.51
N HIS A 160 -7.36 -4.09 -23.07
CA HIS A 160 -8.63 -3.70 -23.69
C HIS A 160 -8.95 -2.21 -23.52
N LEU A 161 -8.35 -1.54 -22.52
CA LEU A 161 -8.45 -0.10 -22.31
C LEU A 161 -7.29 0.68 -22.95
N GLN A 162 -6.28 0.00 -23.50
CA GLN A 162 -5.15 0.62 -24.20
C GLN A 162 -5.45 0.89 -25.68
N VAL A 163 -6.44 0.20 -26.27
CA VAL A 163 -6.85 0.42 -27.68
C VAL A 163 -7.66 1.72 -27.78
N SER A 164 -7.28 2.57 -28.72
CA SER A 164 -8.06 3.76 -29.10
C SER A 164 -9.05 3.39 -30.22
N GLY A 165 -10.33 3.72 -30.05
CA GLY A 165 -11.39 3.49 -31.03
C GLY A 165 -12.77 3.26 -30.40
N ASP A 166 -13.80 3.20 -31.24
CA ASP A 166 -15.23 3.03 -30.88
C ASP A 166 -15.57 1.70 -30.15
N ALA A 167 -14.58 0.86 -29.87
CA ALA A 167 -14.75 -0.44 -29.22
C ALA A 167 -14.84 -0.39 -27.69
N VAL A 168 -14.58 0.77 -27.05
CA VAL A 168 -14.64 0.93 -25.58
C VAL A 168 -15.88 1.72 -25.19
N ALA A 169 -16.72 1.14 -24.34
CA ALA A 169 -17.90 1.83 -23.83
C ALA A 169 -17.48 3.12 -23.08
N PRO A 170 -18.16 4.26 -23.32
CA PRO A 170 -17.77 5.54 -22.73
C PRO A 170 -17.79 5.48 -21.19
N GLY A 171 -16.75 6.03 -20.54
CA GLY A 171 -16.62 6.10 -19.09
C GLY A 171 -15.96 4.89 -18.45
N THR A 172 -15.48 3.91 -19.23
CA THR A 172 -14.82 2.72 -18.68
C THR A 172 -13.45 3.08 -18.10
N ALA A 173 -12.67 3.93 -18.78
CA ALA A 173 -11.38 4.41 -18.27
C ALA A 173 -11.56 5.25 -17.00
N LYS A 174 -12.60 6.10 -16.96
CA LYS A 174 -12.97 6.88 -15.77
C LYS A 174 -13.27 5.98 -14.57
N ARG A 175 -14.10 4.95 -14.77
CA ARG A 175 -14.46 3.99 -13.73
C ARG A 175 -13.23 3.22 -13.22
N HIS A 176 -12.36 2.78 -14.13
CA HIS A 176 -11.12 2.09 -13.79
C HIS A 176 -10.19 2.97 -12.94
N PHE A 177 -9.96 4.20 -13.38
CA PHE A 177 -9.16 5.17 -12.63
C PHE A 177 -9.76 5.43 -11.23
N LYS A 178 -11.08 5.65 -11.16
CA LYS A 178 -11.79 5.87 -9.89
C LYS A 178 -11.56 4.74 -8.90
N VAL A 179 -11.67 3.48 -9.33
CA VAL A 179 -11.49 2.31 -8.47
C VAL A 179 -10.07 2.30 -7.90
N LEU A 180 -9.05 2.41 -8.75
CA LEU A 180 -7.65 2.38 -8.33
C LEU A 180 -7.27 3.56 -7.44
N TYR A 181 -7.77 4.75 -7.75
CA TYR A 181 -7.56 5.93 -6.93
C TYR A 181 -8.17 5.75 -5.53
N LEU A 182 -9.43 5.30 -5.44
CA LEU A 182 -10.08 5.07 -4.16
C LEU A 182 -9.37 3.99 -3.36
N GLN A 183 -8.90 2.91 -3.99
CA GLN A 183 -8.09 1.88 -3.33
C GLN A 183 -6.80 2.46 -2.75
N ARG A 184 -6.07 3.25 -3.54
CA ARG A 184 -4.86 3.96 -3.06
C ARG A 184 -5.18 4.89 -1.89
N MET A 185 -6.29 5.61 -1.95
CA MET A 185 -6.72 6.49 -0.86
C MET A 185 -7.12 5.73 0.40
N LYS A 186 -7.73 4.54 0.27
CA LYS A 186 -8.00 3.66 1.42
C LYS A 186 -6.70 3.18 2.04
N TRP A 187 -5.68 2.83 1.26
CA TRP A 187 -4.36 2.51 1.82
C TRP A 187 -3.76 3.69 2.58
N LEU A 188 -3.81 4.90 2.03
CA LEU A 188 -3.23 6.09 2.66
C LEU A 188 -3.96 6.54 3.92
N HIS A 189 -5.29 6.50 3.94
CA HIS A 189 -6.08 7.21 4.96
C HIS A 189 -7.13 6.33 5.68
N GLY A 190 -7.24 5.04 5.37
CA GLY A 190 -8.30 4.21 5.94
C GLY A 190 -8.11 2.71 5.75
N GLY A 191 -9.17 2.05 5.30
CA GLY A 191 -9.27 0.60 5.29
C GLY A 191 -10.39 0.13 6.21
N THR A 192 -10.92 -1.04 5.90
CA THR A 192 -12.05 -1.63 6.62
C THR A 192 -11.65 -2.98 7.16
N LEU A 193 -11.78 -3.16 8.47
CA LEU A 193 -11.59 -4.46 9.11
C LEU A 193 -12.74 -5.38 8.70
N LEU A 194 -12.47 -6.35 7.83
CA LEU A 194 -13.45 -7.34 7.37
C LEU A 194 -13.80 -8.30 8.49
N ARG A 195 -12.78 -8.87 9.13
CA ARG A 195 -12.93 -9.85 10.22
C ARG A 195 -11.77 -9.79 11.20
N ASN A 196 -12.09 -10.14 12.44
CA ASN A 196 -11.15 -10.33 13.53
C ASN A 196 -11.43 -11.70 14.16
N HIS A 197 -10.53 -12.66 13.96
CA HIS A 197 -10.62 -13.99 14.56
C HIS A 197 -9.77 -14.05 15.81
N ARG A 198 -10.37 -14.44 16.93
CA ARG A 198 -9.67 -14.62 18.21
C ARG A 198 -9.68 -16.10 18.54
N LEU A 199 -8.51 -16.72 18.48
CA LEU A 199 -8.38 -18.15 18.78
C LEU A 199 -8.20 -18.34 20.29
N PRO A 200 -8.95 -19.28 20.92
CA PRO A 200 -8.76 -19.60 22.32
C PRO A 200 -7.39 -20.27 22.52
N ILE A 201 -6.71 -19.86 23.59
CA ILE A 201 -5.40 -20.40 23.97
C ILE A 201 -5.63 -21.74 24.67
N ALA A 202 -5.18 -22.84 24.06
CA ALA A 202 -5.21 -24.15 24.72
C ALA A 202 -3.98 -24.36 25.65
N GLN A 203 -2.88 -23.64 25.41
CA GLN A 203 -1.61 -23.73 26.17
C GLN A 203 -0.87 -22.39 26.16
N PRO A 204 -0.04 -22.05 27.18
CA PRO A 204 0.61 -20.73 27.32
C PRO A 204 1.38 -20.22 26.08
N ASP A 205 1.96 -21.14 25.29
CA ASP A 205 2.66 -20.87 24.02
C ASP A 205 1.95 -21.47 22.79
N GLY A 206 0.74 -21.99 22.99
CA GLY A 206 -0.08 -22.60 21.95
C GLY A 206 -0.74 -21.53 21.09
N GLY A 207 -0.57 -21.65 19.76
CA GLY A 207 -1.30 -20.84 18.78
C GLY A 207 -0.50 -19.71 18.13
N VAL A 208 0.81 -19.64 18.32
CA VAL A 208 1.68 -18.72 17.56
C VAL A 208 1.54 -19.01 16.07
N VAL A 209 1.28 -17.97 15.27
CA VAL A 209 1.25 -18.09 13.81
C VAL A 209 2.70 -18.07 13.30
N THR A 210 3.15 -19.20 12.77
CA THR A 210 4.54 -19.42 12.36
C THR A 210 4.76 -19.13 10.88
N SER A 211 3.71 -19.30 10.08
CA SER A 211 3.76 -19.25 8.62
C SER A 211 2.43 -18.73 8.08
N LEU A 212 2.51 -17.96 6.99
CA LEU A 212 1.39 -17.32 6.35
C LEU A 212 1.60 -17.40 4.84
N ALA A 213 0.57 -17.83 4.12
CA ALA A 213 0.51 -17.84 2.66
C ALA A 213 -0.81 -17.20 2.22
N MET A 214 -0.80 -16.53 1.07
CA MET A 214 -1.96 -15.81 0.58
C MET A 214 -1.90 -15.66 -0.93
N ASP A 215 -3.04 -15.88 -1.58
CA ASP A 215 -3.26 -15.67 -3.02
C ASP A 215 -4.50 -14.78 -3.24
N GLU A 216 -5.06 -14.78 -4.46
CA GLU A 216 -6.24 -13.98 -4.80
C GLU A 216 -7.55 -14.46 -4.13
N ASP A 217 -7.62 -15.67 -3.61
CA ASP A 217 -8.87 -16.25 -3.08
C ASP A 217 -8.76 -16.62 -1.59
N TRP A 218 -7.57 -17.01 -1.13
CA TRP A 218 -7.35 -17.67 0.14
C TRP A 218 -6.23 -17.03 0.97
N ILE A 219 -6.41 -17.08 2.29
CA ILE A 219 -5.41 -16.78 3.31
C ILE A 219 -5.21 -18.06 4.11
N VAL A 220 -3.97 -18.51 4.25
CA VAL A 220 -3.61 -19.76 4.90
C VAL A 220 -2.60 -19.49 6.01
N ALA A 221 -2.99 -19.74 7.26
CA ALA A 221 -2.16 -19.53 8.44
C ALA A 221 -1.81 -20.86 9.11
N GLY A 222 -0.51 -21.10 9.32
CA GLY A 222 0.02 -22.29 9.97
C GLY A 222 0.46 -21.95 11.39
N LEU A 223 0.07 -22.79 12.35
CA LEU A 223 0.23 -22.51 13.78
C LEU A 223 1.15 -23.52 14.46
N SER A 224 1.73 -23.09 15.58
CA SER A 224 2.54 -23.94 16.47
C SER A 224 1.74 -25.09 17.09
N ASP A 225 0.40 -24.98 17.15
CA ASP A 225 -0.51 -25.99 17.70
C ASP A 225 -0.88 -27.12 16.70
N SER A 226 -0.15 -27.21 15.59
CA SER A 226 -0.32 -28.21 14.52
C SER A 226 -1.54 -27.99 13.61
N LYS A 227 -2.27 -26.89 13.77
CA LYS A 227 -3.40 -26.55 12.89
C LYS A 227 -2.99 -25.64 11.74
N ILE A 228 -3.76 -25.73 10.66
CA ILE A 228 -3.69 -24.81 9.54
C ILE A 228 -5.09 -24.23 9.32
N HIS A 229 -5.22 -22.91 9.40
CA HIS A 229 -6.48 -22.22 9.15
C HIS A 229 -6.52 -21.69 7.73
N ILE A 230 -7.62 -21.94 7.03
CA ILE A 230 -7.88 -21.43 5.67
C ILE A 230 -9.06 -20.47 5.75
N LEU A 231 -8.83 -19.24 5.34
CA LEU A 231 -9.80 -18.16 5.34
C LEU A 231 -10.02 -17.67 3.91
N SER A 232 -11.25 -17.28 3.57
CA SER A 232 -11.51 -16.57 2.33
C SER A 232 -10.88 -15.18 2.41
N ARG A 233 -10.05 -14.80 1.42
CA ARG A 233 -9.48 -13.46 1.34
C ARG A 233 -10.56 -12.39 1.19
N ARG A 234 -11.57 -12.66 0.36
CA ARG A 234 -12.62 -11.71 0.02
C ARG A 234 -13.49 -11.32 1.22
N THR A 235 -13.87 -12.29 2.05
CA THR A 235 -14.80 -12.07 3.16
C THR A 235 -14.12 -12.09 4.54
N GLY A 236 -12.88 -12.58 4.60
CA GLY A 236 -12.18 -12.87 5.84
C GLY A 236 -12.76 -14.03 6.63
N VAL A 237 -13.78 -14.74 6.14
CA VAL A 237 -14.43 -15.84 6.88
C VAL A 237 -13.53 -17.07 6.92
N LEU A 238 -13.40 -17.68 8.09
CA LEU A 238 -12.73 -18.97 8.24
C LEU A 238 -13.52 -20.04 7.48
N SER A 239 -12.93 -20.57 6.41
CA SER A 239 -13.54 -21.62 5.61
C SER A 239 -13.34 -22.98 6.26
N ARG A 240 -12.11 -23.28 6.69
CA ARG A 240 -11.77 -24.58 7.28
C ARG A 240 -10.52 -24.54 8.14
N THR A 241 -10.38 -25.59 8.95
CA THR A 241 -9.17 -25.89 9.71
C THR A 241 -8.68 -27.26 9.29
N LEU A 242 -7.47 -27.34 8.75
CA LEU A 242 -6.82 -28.60 8.41
C LEU A 242 -6.19 -29.18 9.67
N VAL A 243 -6.46 -30.45 9.92
CA VAL A 243 -5.97 -31.21 11.08
C VAL A 243 -5.37 -32.51 10.56
N GLY A 244 -4.20 -32.88 11.08
CA GLY A 244 -3.48 -34.11 10.71
C GLY A 244 -1.97 -34.01 10.87
N CYS A 245 -1.42 -32.80 10.99
CA CYS A 245 -0.05 -32.60 11.47
C CYS A 245 0.06 -33.04 12.93
N LYS A 246 1.16 -33.73 13.28
CA LYS A 246 1.43 -34.23 14.64
C LYS A 246 2.35 -33.29 15.44
N GLY A 247 2.69 -32.13 14.88
CA GLY A 247 3.48 -31.10 15.52
C GLY A 247 3.30 -29.76 14.81
N GLY A 248 3.85 -28.70 15.40
CA GLY A 248 3.71 -27.34 14.88
C GLY A 248 4.11 -27.22 13.42
N VAL A 249 3.30 -26.50 12.66
CA VAL A 249 3.56 -26.16 11.26
C VAL A 249 4.56 -25.01 11.25
N TRP A 250 5.58 -25.04 10.40
CA TRP A 250 6.63 -24.00 10.35
C TRP A 250 6.92 -23.50 8.94
N ALA A 251 6.43 -24.21 7.94
CA ALA A 251 6.56 -23.87 6.53
C ALA A 251 5.22 -24.13 5.85
N LEU A 252 4.76 -23.15 5.08
CA LEU A 252 3.56 -23.24 4.25
C LEU A 252 3.86 -22.74 2.85
N TRP A 253 3.17 -23.29 1.87
CA TRP A 253 3.13 -22.78 0.51
C TRP A 253 1.75 -22.99 -0.08
N LEU A 254 1.19 -21.96 -0.72
CA LEU A 254 -0.12 -21.99 -1.36
C LEU A 254 0.05 -22.06 -2.88
N VAL A 255 -0.48 -23.10 -3.49
CA VAL A 255 -0.52 -23.25 -4.95
C VAL A 255 -1.90 -22.81 -5.41
N GLY A 256 -1.95 -21.70 -6.15
CA GLY A 256 -3.20 -21.17 -6.73
C GLY A 256 -3.77 -22.10 -7.80
N LYS A 257 -5.03 -21.87 -8.19
CA LYS A 257 -5.67 -22.64 -9.27
C LYS A 257 -4.91 -22.46 -10.59
N GLY A 258 -4.82 -23.53 -11.37
CA GLY A 258 -4.22 -23.49 -12.70
C GLY A 258 -5.14 -22.89 -13.75
N SER A 259 -5.43 -21.59 -13.68
CA SER A 259 -6.14 -20.89 -14.77
C SER A 259 -5.15 -20.26 -15.74
N ARG A 260 -5.36 -20.44 -17.06
CA ARG A 260 -4.57 -19.85 -18.15
C ARG A 260 -4.47 -18.31 -18.09
N SER A 261 -5.29 -17.66 -17.28
CA SER A 261 -5.27 -16.21 -17.07
C SER A 261 -4.18 -15.72 -16.10
N SER A 262 -3.47 -16.60 -15.38
CA SER A 262 -2.46 -16.19 -14.37
C SER A 262 -1.05 -15.99 -14.94
N LEU A 263 -0.86 -15.97 -16.26
CA LEU A 263 0.42 -15.71 -16.93
C LEU A 263 1.05 -14.35 -16.56
N LEU A 264 0.36 -13.50 -15.81
CA LEU A 264 0.81 -12.20 -15.30
C LEU A 264 1.00 -12.16 -13.77
N SER A 265 0.99 -13.31 -13.08
CA SER A 265 1.43 -13.38 -11.68
C SER A 265 2.95 -13.15 -11.63
N ARG A 266 3.37 -11.88 -11.80
CA ARG A 266 4.70 -11.44 -11.40
C ARG A 266 4.87 -11.86 -9.94
N LYS A 267 6.03 -12.42 -9.64
CA LYS A 267 6.51 -12.76 -8.30
C LYS A 267 6.77 -11.49 -7.46
N ASP A 268 5.91 -10.49 -7.57
CA ASP A 268 5.96 -9.20 -6.87
C ASP A 268 5.36 -9.32 -5.45
N SER A 269 4.72 -10.46 -5.11
CA SER A 269 4.18 -10.73 -3.78
C SER A 269 5.14 -11.61 -2.98
N ALA A 270 5.65 -11.12 -1.85
CA ALA A 270 6.47 -11.89 -0.89
C ALA A 270 5.70 -13.03 -0.17
N THR A 271 4.49 -13.35 -0.61
CA THR A 271 3.68 -14.40 -0.02
C THR A 271 4.20 -15.77 -0.48
N SER A 272 4.23 -16.75 0.43
CA SER A 272 4.61 -18.13 0.10
C SER A 272 3.57 -18.77 -0.81
N GLY A 273 3.60 -18.48 -2.11
CA GLY A 273 2.67 -19.05 -3.08
C GLY A 273 3.22 -19.09 -4.49
N SER A 274 2.59 -19.92 -5.32
CA SER A 274 2.96 -20.12 -6.72
C SER A 274 1.73 -20.32 -7.60
N ALA A 275 1.90 -20.11 -8.90
CA ALA A 275 0.86 -20.41 -9.86
C ALA A 275 0.67 -21.93 -10.04
N GLY A 276 -0.59 -22.36 -10.18
CA GLY A 276 -0.92 -23.75 -10.49
C GLY A 276 -0.46 -24.19 -11.88
N TRP A 277 -0.35 -25.51 -12.07
CA TRP A 277 0.01 -26.19 -13.32
C TRP A 277 -1.20 -26.73 -14.09
N GLY A 278 -2.41 -26.26 -13.77
CA GLY A 278 -3.66 -26.72 -14.39
C GLY A 278 -4.50 -27.64 -13.50
N GLN A 279 -4.16 -27.76 -12.22
CA GLN A 279 -4.99 -28.51 -11.28
C GLN A 279 -6.30 -27.78 -10.97
N GLU A 280 -7.36 -28.56 -10.72
CA GLU A 280 -8.73 -28.07 -10.55
C GLU A 280 -8.91 -27.22 -9.28
N THR A 281 -8.25 -27.62 -8.21
CA THR A 281 -8.38 -27.03 -6.88
C THR A 281 -7.07 -26.39 -6.40
N PRO A 282 -7.13 -25.34 -5.57
CA PRO A 282 -5.93 -24.80 -4.95
C PRO A 282 -5.38 -25.81 -3.94
N LEU A 283 -4.05 -25.85 -3.80
CA LEU A 283 -3.38 -26.79 -2.90
C LEU A 283 -2.57 -26.03 -1.85
N VAL A 284 -2.48 -26.61 -0.65
CA VAL A 284 -1.57 -26.13 0.39
C VAL A 284 -0.52 -27.18 0.66
N LEU A 285 0.73 -26.78 0.71
CA LEU A 285 1.82 -27.58 1.24
C LEU A 285 2.15 -27.12 2.65
N SER A 286 2.34 -28.07 3.55
CA SER A 286 2.77 -27.78 4.92
C SER A 286 3.94 -28.64 5.33
N GLY A 287 4.88 -28.07 6.08
CA GLY A 287 5.97 -28.79 6.74
C GLY A 287 6.21 -28.25 8.15
N GLY A 288 6.68 -29.12 9.05
CA GLY A 288 6.83 -28.74 10.45
C GLY A 288 7.68 -29.69 11.29
N CYS A 289 7.37 -29.74 12.59
CA CYS A 289 8.11 -30.52 13.59
C CYS A 289 7.97 -32.04 13.43
N ASP A 290 6.88 -32.50 12.81
CA ASP A 290 6.61 -33.92 12.60
C ASP A 290 7.33 -34.52 11.40
N ARG A 291 8.16 -33.73 10.71
CA ARG A 291 9.12 -34.16 9.68
C ARG A 291 8.47 -34.66 8.39
N VAL A 292 7.17 -34.43 8.23
CA VAL A 292 6.40 -34.84 7.06
C VAL A 292 5.94 -33.61 6.29
N VAL A 293 6.16 -33.60 4.96
CA VAL A 293 5.53 -32.61 4.09
C VAL A 293 4.15 -33.15 3.73
N ARG A 294 3.09 -32.34 3.87
CA ARG A 294 1.74 -32.74 3.48
C ARG A 294 1.20 -31.85 2.39
N VAL A 295 0.46 -32.45 1.47
CA VAL A 295 -0.26 -31.76 0.39
C VAL A 295 -1.74 -31.84 0.73
N TRP A 296 -2.39 -30.70 0.80
CA TRP A 296 -3.79 -30.56 1.19
C TRP A 296 -4.58 -29.94 0.06
N ASP A 297 -5.77 -30.47 -0.15
CA ASP A 297 -6.76 -29.84 -1.01
C ASP A 297 -7.47 -28.72 -0.25
N VAL A 298 -7.42 -27.48 -0.76
CA VAL A 298 -7.98 -26.30 -0.07
C VAL A 298 -9.50 -26.36 -0.01
N GLU A 299 -10.16 -26.90 -1.05
CA GLU A 299 -11.62 -26.87 -1.16
C GLU A 299 -12.29 -27.96 -0.33
N SER A 300 -11.75 -29.18 -0.27
CA SER A 300 -12.28 -30.29 0.53
C SER A 300 -11.66 -30.37 1.92
N GLY A 301 -10.46 -29.83 2.11
CA GLY A 301 -9.68 -29.94 3.34
C GLY A 301 -9.03 -31.31 3.56
N LYS A 302 -9.05 -32.20 2.56
CA LYS A 302 -8.44 -33.52 2.64
C LYS A 302 -6.92 -33.43 2.48
N CYS A 303 -6.20 -34.22 3.28
CA CYS A 303 -4.78 -34.50 3.03
C CYS A 303 -4.70 -35.45 1.83
N LEU A 304 -4.16 -34.97 0.71
CA LEU A 304 -3.98 -35.77 -0.50
C LEU A 304 -2.76 -36.67 -0.38
N HIS A 305 -1.65 -36.12 0.10
CA HIS A 305 -0.37 -36.81 0.17
C HIS A 305 0.35 -36.54 1.49
N SER A 306 1.02 -37.56 2.00
CA SER A 306 1.91 -37.52 3.16
C SER A 306 3.30 -37.93 2.70
N LEU A 307 4.19 -36.95 2.54
CA LEU A 307 5.52 -37.10 1.94
C LEU A 307 6.56 -37.27 3.05
N GLU A 308 6.90 -38.52 3.32
CA GLU A 308 7.84 -38.90 4.37
C GLU A 308 9.27 -39.04 3.84
N GLY A 309 10.25 -38.75 4.71
CA GLY A 309 11.67 -38.99 4.42
C GLY A 309 12.65 -38.03 5.08
N HIS A 310 12.20 -36.82 5.45
CA HIS A 310 13.03 -35.93 6.26
C HIS A 310 13.26 -36.50 7.66
N ARG A 311 14.45 -36.25 8.22
CA ARG A 311 14.87 -36.79 9.52
C ARG A 311 14.70 -35.80 10.67
N ALA A 312 14.42 -34.53 10.37
CA ALA A 312 14.22 -33.47 11.35
C ALA A 312 13.14 -32.47 10.90
N THR A 313 12.99 -31.37 11.64
CA THR A 313 12.00 -30.32 11.35
C THR A 313 12.18 -29.73 9.96
N ILE A 314 11.10 -29.68 9.18
CA ILE A 314 11.05 -28.97 7.90
C ILE A 314 10.94 -27.47 8.19
N ARG A 315 11.81 -26.66 7.59
CA ARG A 315 11.96 -25.23 7.91
C ARG A 315 11.56 -24.28 6.80
N CYS A 316 11.60 -24.75 5.56
CA CYS A 316 11.14 -24.00 4.42
C CYS A 316 10.64 -24.97 3.35
N VAL A 317 9.65 -24.54 2.58
CA VAL A 317 9.09 -25.27 1.45
C VAL A 317 8.80 -24.28 0.33
N SER A 318 8.90 -24.72 -0.91
CA SER A 318 8.56 -23.95 -2.10
C SER A 318 7.99 -24.88 -3.17
N VAL A 319 7.11 -24.38 -4.02
CA VAL A 319 6.59 -25.09 -5.20
C VAL A 319 6.95 -24.28 -6.42
N LEU A 320 7.48 -24.95 -7.45
CA LEU A 320 7.86 -24.30 -8.69
C LEU A 320 6.61 -23.82 -9.45
N ASP A 321 6.67 -22.62 -10.02
CA ASP A 321 5.56 -22.06 -10.80
C ASP A 321 5.20 -22.96 -11.98
N HIS A 322 3.90 -23.20 -12.16
CA HIS A 322 3.34 -24.01 -13.25
C HIS A 322 3.86 -25.45 -13.33
N ARG A 323 4.48 -25.97 -12.27
CA ARG A 323 4.95 -27.36 -12.20
C ARG A 323 4.49 -28.03 -10.91
N PRO A 324 4.11 -29.32 -10.95
CA PRO A 324 3.77 -30.10 -9.76
C PRO A 324 5.01 -30.53 -8.96
N ILE A 325 6.00 -29.65 -8.80
CA ILE A 325 7.26 -29.97 -8.11
C ILE A 325 7.42 -29.09 -6.89
N ALA A 326 7.58 -29.73 -5.74
CA ALA A 326 7.87 -29.08 -4.49
C ALA A 326 9.29 -29.37 -4.03
N VAL A 327 9.89 -28.40 -3.35
CA VAL A 327 11.18 -28.55 -2.68
C VAL A 327 11.02 -28.20 -1.20
N SER A 328 11.54 -29.04 -0.32
CA SER A 328 11.52 -28.82 1.12
C SER A 328 12.92 -28.84 1.71
N GLY A 329 13.19 -27.92 2.63
CA GLY A 329 14.49 -27.74 3.29
C GLY A 329 14.35 -28.02 4.77
N CYS A 330 15.30 -28.77 5.32
CA CYS A 330 15.17 -29.37 6.64
C CYS A 330 16.37 -29.09 7.56
N ARG A 331 16.13 -29.21 8.86
CA ARG A 331 17.16 -29.24 9.90
C ARG A 331 18.12 -30.44 9.79
N ASP A 332 17.82 -31.44 8.97
CA ASP A 332 18.70 -32.58 8.69
C ASP A 332 19.82 -32.24 7.67
N SER A 333 19.93 -30.96 7.28
CA SER A 333 20.89 -30.43 6.31
C SER A 333 20.64 -30.85 4.86
N THR A 334 19.51 -31.49 4.56
CA THR A 334 19.13 -31.86 3.20
C THR A 334 17.98 -30.99 2.68
N LEU A 335 17.89 -30.90 1.36
CA LEU A 335 16.64 -30.57 0.69
C LEU A 335 16.08 -31.83 0.02
N ARG A 336 14.76 -31.89 -0.15
CA ARG A 336 14.10 -32.96 -0.89
C ARG A 336 13.18 -32.38 -1.96
N VAL A 337 13.16 -33.04 -3.10
CA VAL A 337 12.34 -32.70 -4.26
C VAL A 337 11.22 -33.74 -4.36
N TRP A 338 9.99 -33.28 -4.55
CA TRP A 338 8.80 -34.10 -4.57
C TRP A 338 7.95 -33.79 -5.79
N ASP A 339 7.37 -34.83 -6.38
CA ASP A 339 6.23 -34.67 -7.28
C ASP A 339 4.96 -34.65 -6.42
N ILE A 340 4.34 -33.48 -6.30
CA ILE A 340 3.15 -33.30 -5.48
C ILE A 340 1.86 -33.71 -6.19
N LYS A 341 1.91 -34.02 -7.49
CA LYS A 341 0.79 -34.63 -8.20
C LYS A 341 0.72 -36.12 -7.88
N SER A 342 1.84 -36.84 -8.01
CA SER A 342 1.90 -38.29 -7.73
C SER A 342 2.15 -38.63 -6.26
N GLY A 343 2.61 -37.68 -5.45
CA GLY A 343 2.98 -37.90 -4.05
C GLY A 343 4.33 -38.61 -3.87
N GLN A 344 5.18 -38.62 -4.89
CA GLN A 344 6.44 -39.39 -4.89
C GLN A 344 7.67 -38.51 -4.56
N PRO A 345 8.63 -39.03 -3.79
CA PRO A 345 9.95 -38.41 -3.69
C PRO A 345 10.68 -38.54 -5.02
N LEU A 346 11.22 -37.43 -5.52
CA LEU A 346 12.02 -37.41 -6.75
C LEU A 346 13.51 -37.47 -6.43
N ARG A 347 13.99 -36.59 -5.53
CA ARG A 347 15.43 -36.40 -5.27
C ARG A 347 15.70 -35.98 -3.83
N VAL A 348 16.92 -36.26 -3.38
CA VAL A 348 17.51 -35.69 -2.16
C VAL A 348 18.70 -34.84 -2.59
N LEU A 349 18.70 -33.57 -2.21
CA LEU A 349 19.78 -32.63 -2.49
C LEU A 349 20.68 -32.54 -1.25
N GLU A 350 21.82 -33.20 -1.32
CA GLU A 350 22.79 -33.28 -0.24
C GLU A 350 23.97 -32.33 -0.48
N GLY A 351 24.47 -31.70 0.58
CA GLY A 351 25.68 -30.87 0.50
C GLY A 351 25.80 -29.84 1.61
N HIS A 352 24.69 -29.29 2.10
CA HIS A 352 24.72 -28.43 3.28
C HIS A 352 25.24 -29.21 4.51
N GLN A 353 25.95 -28.52 5.38
CA GLN A 353 26.56 -29.08 6.59
C GLN A 353 25.78 -28.75 7.87
N SER A 354 24.68 -27.99 7.73
CA SER A 354 23.79 -27.62 8.81
C SER A 354 22.39 -27.35 8.29
N SER A 355 21.47 -27.02 9.20
CA SER A 355 20.06 -26.76 8.94
C SER A 355 19.83 -25.83 7.75
N VAL A 356 19.05 -26.30 6.77
CA VAL A 356 18.54 -25.47 5.68
C VAL A 356 17.45 -24.58 6.24
N ARG A 357 17.73 -23.28 6.36
CA ARG A 357 16.87 -22.33 7.07
C ARG A 357 15.86 -21.66 6.16
N CYS A 358 16.26 -21.31 4.95
CA CYS A 358 15.45 -20.57 3.99
C CYS A 358 15.73 -21.05 2.57
N MET A 359 14.78 -20.84 1.67
CA MET A 359 14.93 -21.10 0.25
C MET A 359 14.06 -20.16 -0.57
N ASP A 360 14.44 -19.99 -1.83
CA ASP A 360 13.61 -19.41 -2.87
C ASP A 360 13.87 -20.13 -4.20
N ALA A 361 12.91 -20.08 -5.12
CA ALA A 361 12.93 -20.81 -6.38
C ALA A 361 12.51 -19.94 -7.56
N HIS A 362 13.18 -20.04 -8.70
CA HIS A 362 12.75 -19.41 -9.94
C HIS A 362 13.03 -20.35 -11.11
N GLY A 363 11.97 -20.74 -11.83
CA GLY A 363 12.06 -21.78 -12.86
C GLY A 363 12.45 -23.13 -12.26
N SER A 364 13.47 -23.78 -12.83
CA SER A 364 14.04 -25.04 -12.32
C SER A 364 15.15 -24.85 -11.28
N ILE A 365 15.51 -23.60 -10.97
CA ILE A 365 16.62 -23.29 -10.06
C ILE A 365 16.10 -22.97 -8.67
N VAL A 366 16.67 -23.62 -7.67
CA VAL A 366 16.42 -23.36 -6.25
C VAL A 366 17.68 -22.83 -5.60
N VAL A 367 17.51 -21.83 -4.74
CA VAL A 367 18.56 -21.30 -3.90
C VAL A 367 18.21 -21.57 -2.45
N SER A 368 19.15 -22.14 -1.71
CA SER A 368 18.97 -22.44 -0.29
C SER A 368 20.02 -21.73 0.56
N GLY A 369 19.59 -21.16 1.68
CA GLY A 369 20.45 -20.57 2.71
C GLY A 369 20.46 -21.43 3.96
N SER A 370 21.66 -21.70 4.50
CA SER A 370 21.85 -22.60 5.63
C SER A 370 22.60 -21.95 6.80
N TYR A 371 22.48 -22.59 7.96
CA TYR A 371 23.27 -22.30 9.14
C TYR A 371 24.76 -22.67 8.99
N ASP A 372 25.16 -23.32 7.90
CA ASP A 372 26.57 -23.52 7.54
C ASP A 372 27.25 -22.29 6.91
N ALA A 373 26.58 -21.13 6.94
CA ALA A 373 27.01 -19.86 6.36
C ALA A 373 27.19 -19.86 4.84
N THR A 374 26.59 -20.83 4.13
CA THR A 374 26.61 -20.89 2.66
C THR A 374 25.22 -20.78 2.07
N CYS A 375 25.13 -20.12 0.91
CA CYS A 375 24.02 -20.32 -0.01
C CYS A 375 24.41 -21.37 -1.04
N ARG A 376 23.47 -22.22 -1.46
CA ARG A 376 23.70 -23.18 -2.54
C ARG A 376 22.65 -23.00 -3.63
N VAL A 377 23.11 -23.10 -4.88
CA VAL A 377 22.26 -23.05 -6.08
C VAL A 377 22.12 -24.47 -6.61
N TRP A 378 20.89 -24.89 -6.84
CA TRP A 378 20.54 -26.24 -7.24
C TRP A 378 19.72 -26.21 -8.51
N ASP A 379 20.01 -27.15 -9.40
CA ASP A 379 19.09 -27.53 -10.45
C ASP A 379 18.18 -28.64 -9.92
N VAL A 380 16.89 -28.35 -9.83
CA VAL A 380 15.88 -29.27 -9.30
C VAL A 380 15.67 -30.47 -10.23
N ASP A 381 15.84 -30.28 -11.54
CA ASP A 381 15.58 -31.30 -12.55
C ASP A 381 16.70 -32.34 -12.60
N THR A 382 17.95 -31.93 -12.42
CA THR A 382 19.10 -32.85 -12.35
C THR A 382 19.43 -33.30 -10.93
N GLY A 383 19.10 -32.47 -9.93
CA GLY A 383 19.47 -32.66 -8.52
C GLY A 383 20.90 -32.24 -8.21
N LEU A 384 21.59 -31.58 -9.14
CA LEU A 384 22.98 -31.16 -8.96
C LEU A 384 23.07 -29.85 -8.18
N CYS A 385 24.07 -29.76 -7.31
CA CYS A 385 24.52 -28.49 -6.74
C CYS A 385 25.36 -27.77 -7.79
N LEU A 386 24.80 -26.74 -8.42
CA LEU A 386 25.50 -25.95 -9.44
C LEU A 386 26.60 -25.10 -8.80
N HIS A 387 26.27 -24.43 -7.70
CA HIS A 387 27.18 -23.49 -7.05
C HIS A 387 27.06 -23.49 -5.52
N VAL A 388 28.19 -23.23 -4.86
CA VAL A 388 28.28 -22.99 -3.41
C VAL A 388 28.79 -21.57 -3.19
N LEU A 389 27.88 -20.68 -2.81
CA LEU A 389 28.14 -19.27 -2.59
C LEU A 389 28.68 -19.07 -1.17
N ARG A 390 29.98 -18.80 -1.09
CA ARG A 390 30.71 -18.60 0.17
C ARG A 390 31.01 -17.13 0.38
N GLY A 391 30.88 -16.67 1.61
CA GLY A 391 31.25 -15.30 2.00
C GLY A 391 30.55 -14.81 3.25
N HIS A 392 29.36 -15.31 3.57
CA HIS A 392 28.77 -15.05 4.89
C HIS A 392 29.68 -15.62 5.99
N LEU A 393 29.82 -14.87 7.07
CA LEU A 393 30.66 -15.26 8.22
C LEU A 393 29.85 -15.99 9.30
N ASN A 394 28.53 -16.01 9.16
CA ASN A 394 27.61 -16.62 10.12
C ASN A 394 26.35 -17.16 9.40
N GLN A 395 25.45 -17.73 10.18
CA GLN A 395 24.22 -18.39 9.73
C GLN A 395 23.37 -17.50 8.81
N ILE A 396 22.85 -18.07 7.73
CA ILE A 396 21.95 -17.38 6.78
C ILE A 396 20.50 -17.62 7.21
N TYR A 397 19.71 -16.55 7.25
CA TYR A 397 18.32 -16.58 7.74
C TYR A 397 17.27 -16.31 6.67
N CYS A 398 17.62 -15.54 5.65
CA CYS A 398 16.72 -15.20 4.54
C CYS A 398 17.46 -15.19 3.20
N VAL A 399 16.77 -15.63 2.16
CA VAL A 399 17.23 -15.65 0.77
C VAL A 399 16.06 -15.23 -0.12
N SER A 400 16.34 -14.49 -1.19
CA SER A 400 15.39 -14.23 -2.28
C SER A 400 16.11 -14.31 -3.63
N TYR A 401 15.38 -14.78 -4.65
CA TYR A 401 15.89 -15.05 -5.99
C TYR A 401 14.86 -14.61 -7.05
N ASP A 402 15.26 -13.65 -7.89
CA ASP A 402 14.44 -13.09 -8.98
C ASP A 402 14.70 -13.76 -10.35
N GLY A 403 15.53 -14.82 -10.39
CA GLY A 403 15.98 -15.45 -11.62
C GLY A 403 17.25 -14.87 -12.22
N VAL A 404 17.69 -13.70 -11.76
CA VAL A 404 18.86 -12.97 -12.27
C VAL A 404 19.90 -12.76 -11.18
N ARG A 405 19.46 -12.50 -9.96
CA ARG A 405 20.28 -12.17 -8.78
C ARG A 405 19.74 -12.91 -7.57
N ILE A 406 20.66 -13.29 -6.71
CA ILE A 406 20.36 -13.87 -5.40
C ILE A 406 20.68 -12.81 -4.36
N ALA A 407 19.76 -12.57 -3.43
CA ALA A 407 20.02 -11.77 -2.25
C ALA A 407 19.97 -12.66 -1.01
N SER A 408 20.96 -12.56 -0.12
CA SER A 408 21.01 -13.31 1.14
C SER A 408 21.31 -12.42 2.33
N GLY A 409 20.62 -12.67 3.44
CA GLY A 409 20.80 -11.97 4.72
C GLY A 409 21.11 -12.96 5.84
N GLY A 410 22.07 -12.59 6.70
CA GLY A 410 22.57 -13.47 7.75
C GLY A 410 22.73 -12.82 9.12
N LEU A 411 23.16 -13.64 10.06
CA LEU A 411 23.50 -13.25 11.43
C LEU A 411 24.80 -12.42 11.51
N ASP A 412 25.57 -12.37 10.42
CA ASP A 412 26.73 -11.50 10.26
C ASP A 412 26.38 -10.04 9.97
N THR A 413 25.08 -9.70 9.98
CA THR A 413 24.52 -8.36 9.73
C THR A 413 24.68 -7.84 8.30
N HIS A 414 25.25 -8.66 7.42
CA HIS A 414 25.47 -8.34 6.01
C HIS A 414 24.33 -8.82 5.13
N VAL A 415 24.08 -8.08 4.05
CA VAL A 415 23.29 -8.55 2.92
C VAL A 415 24.22 -8.69 1.73
N ARG A 416 24.20 -9.84 1.06
CA ARG A 416 25.04 -10.12 -0.11
C ARG A 416 24.19 -10.33 -1.34
N ILE A 417 24.62 -9.75 -2.45
CA ILE A 417 24.04 -9.97 -3.77
C ILE A 417 24.98 -10.85 -4.58
N TRP A 418 24.42 -11.86 -5.22
CA TRP A 418 25.17 -12.85 -5.98
C TRP A 418 24.65 -12.98 -7.40
N ASP A 419 25.56 -13.30 -8.30
CA ASP A 419 25.24 -13.80 -9.63
C ASP A 419 25.05 -15.32 -9.56
N PRO A 420 23.88 -15.87 -9.91
CA PRO A 420 23.60 -17.29 -9.88
C PRO A 420 24.41 -18.10 -10.91
N VAL A 421 24.98 -17.49 -11.96
CA VAL A 421 25.70 -18.18 -13.05
C VAL A 421 27.20 -18.26 -12.80
N SER A 422 27.79 -17.21 -12.23
CA SER A 422 29.26 -17.05 -12.13
C SER A 422 29.93 -17.80 -10.97
N GLY A 423 29.24 -18.74 -10.32
CA GLY A 423 29.57 -19.28 -8.99
C GLY A 423 30.92 -20.02 -8.80
N PHE A 424 31.80 -20.05 -9.81
CA PHE A 424 33.18 -20.56 -9.72
C PHE A 424 34.27 -19.48 -9.69
N LEU A 425 33.97 -18.24 -10.11
CA LEU A 425 34.94 -17.15 -10.15
C LEU A 425 34.88 -16.33 -8.86
N HIS A 426 35.99 -15.70 -8.46
CA HIS A 426 36.08 -14.73 -7.34
C HIS A 426 35.10 -13.53 -7.43
N ARG A 427 34.23 -13.49 -8.45
CA ARG A 427 33.21 -12.48 -8.73
C ARG A 427 31.77 -12.94 -8.48
N ALA A 428 31.54 -14.08 -7.81
CA ALA A 428 30.19 -14.55 -7.51
C ALA A 428 29.37 -13.57 -6.65
N CYS A 429 30.04 -12.82 -5.75
CA CYS A 429 29.41 -11.75 -4.98
C CYS A 429 29.49 -10.44 -5.77
N LEU A 430 28.34 -9.96 -6.25
CA LEU A 430 28.19 -8.70 -6.97
C LEU A 430 28.30 -7.49 -6.04
N ALA A 431 27.71 -7.58 -4.85
CA ALA A 431 27.72 -6.49 -3.88
C ALA A 431 27.63 -6.99 -2.43
N LEU A 432 28.28 -6.26 -1.53
CA LEU A 432 28.15 -6.39 -0.08
C LEU A 432 27.44 -5.16 0.46
N LEU A 433 26.19 -5.33 0.87
CA LEU A 433 25.33 -4.27 1.36
C LEU A 433 25.40 -4.23 2.89
N GLN A 434 25.93 -3.12 3.41
CA GLN A 434 26.16 -2.86 4.83
C GLN A 434 25.21 -1.81 5.39
N GLY A 435 24.75 -2.01 6.63
CA GLY A 435 23.95 -1.02 7.34
C GLY A 435 23.19 -1.56 8.55
N HIS A 436 22.75 -2.82 8.51
CA HIS A 436 22.15 -3.49 9.66
C HIS A 436 23.18 -3.72 10.75
N THR A 437 22.77 -3.56 12.00
CA THR A 437 23.62 -3.75 13.19
C THR A 437 23.29 -5.04 13.94
N ALA A 438 22.33 -5.82 13.44
CA ALA A 438 21.95 -7.11 13.97
C ALA A 438 21.57 -8.06 12.81
N LEU A 439 21.05 -9.23 13.17
CA LEU A 439 20.54 -10.23 12.23
C LEU A 439 19.64 -9.61 11.14
N VAL A 440 19.91 -9.92 9.88
CA VAL A 440 18.96 -9.63 8.78
C VAL A 440 17.94 -10.76 8.75
N CYS A 441 16.71 -10.47 9.13
CA CYS A 441 15.66 -11.47 9.34
C CYS A 441 14.67 -11.56 8.18
N GLN A 442 14.52 -10.49 7.38
CA GLN A 442 13.58 -10.44 6.26
C GLN A 442 14.24 -9.85 5.01
N ILE A 443 13.85 -10.39 3.86
CA ILE A 443 14.31 -9.91 2.56
C ILE A 443 13.20 -10.09 1.54
N GLN A 444 13.01 -9.10 0.67
CA GLN A 444 12.19 -9.21 -0.51
C GLN A 444 12.90 -8.51 -1.67
N LEU A 445 12.90 -9.16 -2.82
CA LEU A 445 13.54 -8.69 -4.03
C LEU A 445 12.49 -8.30 -5.07
N SER A 446 12.67 -7.14 -5.69
CA SER A 446 11.99 -6.68 -6.90
C SER A 446 13.05 -6.51 -8.00
N PRO A 447 12.70 -6.43 -9.30
CA PRO A 447 13.69 -6.24 -10.37
C PRO A 447 14.62 -5.03 -10.19
N THR A 448 14.18 -4.00 -9.48
CA THR A 448 14.92 -2.74 -9.31
C THR A 448 15.30 -2.44 -7.87
N ILE A 449 14.50 -2.89 -6.90
CA ILE A 449 14.66 -2.55 -5.49
C ILE A 449 14.80 -3.83 -4.66
N LEU A 450 15.67 -3.79 -3.66
CA LEU A 450 15.72 -4.76 -2.58
C LEU A 450 15.26 -4.12 -1.28
N ALA A 451 14.36 -4.76 -0.55
CA ALA A 451 13.98 -4.36 0.80
C ALA A 451 14.45 -5.40 1.82
N THR A 452 15.01 -4.94 2.93
CA THR A 452 15.57 -5.79 3.99
C THR A 452 15.10 -5.32 5.35
N GLY A 453 14.75 -6.26 6.24
CA GLY A 453 14.38 -5.99 7.62
C GLY A 453 15.39 -6.63 8.58
N GLY A 454 15.81 -5.87 9.58
CA GLY A 454 16.76 -6.30 10.60
C GLY A 454 16.14 -6.52 11.98
N SER A 455 16.80 -7.33 12.81
CA SER A 455 16.48 -7.47 14.23
C SER A 455 16.82 -6.23 15.06
N ASP A 456 17.51 -5.27 14.46
CA ASP A 456 17.78 -3.92 14.98
C ASP A 456 16.59 -2.95 14.77
N GLY A 457 15.46 -3.45 14.24
CA GLY A 457 14.26 -2.66 13.97
C GLY A 457 14.35 -1.79 12.72
N ARG A 458 15.44 -1.88 11.97
CA ARG A 458 15.64 -1.11 10.74
C ARG A 458 15.07 -1.83 9.54
N VAL A 459 14.57 -1.02 8.61
CA VAL A 459 14.20 -1.43 7.27
C VAL A 459 15.02 -0.60 6.29
N MET A 460 15.73 -1.29 5.40
CA MET A 460 16.59 -0.64 4.40
C MET A 460 16.16 -1.07 3.01
N THR A 461 16.06 -0.09 2.11
CA THR A 461 15.86 -0.34 0.69
C THR A 461 17.11 0.02 -0.09
N PHE A 462 17.42 -0.76 -1.13
CA PHE A 462 18.61 -0.61 -1.96
C PHE A 462 18.22 -0.62 -3.44
N SER A 463 18.93 0.18 -4.24
CA SER A 463 18.88 0.09 -5.69
C SER A 463 19.70 -1.11 -6.14
N LEU A 464 19.13 -1.96 -6.98
CA LEU A 464 19.84 -3.12 -7.57
C LEU A 464 20.60 -2.76 -8.84
N GLU A 465 20.46 -1.55 -9.35
CA GLU A 465 21.25 -1.03 -10.47
C GLU A 465 22.62 -0.54 -10.00
N THR A 466 22.64 0.22 -8.90
CA THR A 466 23.86 0.85 -8.36
C THR A 466 24.38 0.17 -7.09
N TYR A 467 23.60 -0.73 -6.49
CA TYR A 467 23.87 -1.34 -5.18
C TYR A 467 24.02 -0.33 -4.04
N THR A 468 23.40 0.84 -4.16
CA THR A 468 23.40 1.88 -3.15
C THR A 468 22.12 1.86 -2.33
N ILE A 469 22.22 2.37 -1.11
CA ILE A 469 21.06 2.53 -0.23
C ILE A 469 20.16 3.63 -0.77
N LEU A 470 18.88 3.31 -0.90
CA LEU A 470 17.82 4.28 -1.21
C LEU A 470 17.29 4.88 0.09
N GLN A 471 16.83 4.02 1.02
CA GLN A 471 16.23 4.46 2.27
C GLN A 471 16.79 3.68 3.47
N ARG A 472 16.90 4.38 4.61
CA ARG A 472 17.15 3.79 5.93
C ARG A 472 16.05 4.23 6.88
N VAL A 473 15.14 3.32 7.18
CA VAL A 473 13.97 3.59 8.02
C VAL A 473 14.16 2.90 9.36
N ALA A 474 14.14 3.67 10.45
CA ALA A 474 13.99 3.12 11.80
C ALA A 474 12.52 2.73 11.99
N ALA A 475 12.14 1.61 11.39
CA ALA A 475 10.74 1.24 11.25
C ALA A 475 10.16 0.75 12.57
N HIS A 476 10.92 0.10 13.44
CA HIS A 476 10.43 -0.48 14.69
C HIS A 476 11.42 -0.28 15.84
N ASP A 477 10.91 -0.28 17.08
CA ASP A 477 11.73 -0.21 18.30
C ASP A 477 12.33 -1.58 18.69
N SER A 478 11.91 -2.63 17.97
CA SER A 478 12.34 -4.02 18.15
C SER A 478 12.45 -4.70 16.78
N SER A 479 12.80 -5.98 16.76
CA SER A 479 13.01 -6.76 15.53
C SER A 479 11.84 -6.64 14.55
N VAL A 480 12.17 -6.40 13.28
CA VAL A 480 11.22 -6.52 12.17
C VAL A 480 10.84 -8.00 12.06
N ALA A 481 9.58 -8.35 12.31
CA ALA A 481 9.11 -9.73 12.24
C ALA A 481 8.75 -10.14 10.81
N THR A 482 8.27 -9.18 10.01
CA THR A 482 7.71 -9.41 8.68
C THR A 482 7.82 -8.13 7.85
N LEU A 483 8.04 -8.29 6.55
CA LEU A 483 8.17 -7.19 5.61
C LEU A 483 7.60 -7.64 4.27
N GLN A 484 6.82 -6.77 3.65
CA GLN A 484 6.37 -6.94 2.27
C GLN A 484 6.25 -5.57 1.61
N PHE A 485 6.62 -5.44 0.33
CA PHE A 485 6.43 -4.23 -0.44
C PHE A 485 5.97 -4.52 -1.87
N ASP A 486 5.39 -3.51 -2.48
CA ASP A 486 5.13 -3.37 -3.90
C ASP A 486 5.66 -2.00 -4.39
N LYS A 487 5.29 -1.61 -5.61
CA LYS A 487 5.73 -0.34 -6.20
C LYS A 487 5.31 0.91 -5.42
N ASP A 488 4.19 0.86 -4.69
CA ASP A 488 3.58 2.00 -4.01
C ASP A 488 3.88 1.96 -2.52
N PHE A 489 3.73 0.79 -1.89
CA PHE A 489 3.71 0.64 -0.44
C PHE A 489 4.66 -0.43 0.08
N LEU A 490 5.22 -0.15 1.25
CA LEU A 490 6.04 -1.05 2.06
C LEU A 490 5.33 -1.22 3.41
N VAL A 491 4.93 -2.46 3.70
CA VAL A 491 4.26 -2.87 4.94
C VAL A 491 5.24 -3.64 5.81
N THR A 492 5.39 -3.21 7.06
CA THR A 492 6.32 -3.83 8.01
C THR A 492 5.61 -4.12 9.32
N GLY A 493 5.87 -5.29 9.89
CA GLY A 493 5.36 -5.67 11.21
C GLY A 493 6.51 -5.99 12.15
N GLY A 494 6.43 -5.50 13.38
CA GLY A 494 7.51 -5.63 14.37
C GLY A 494 7.09 -6.33 15.66
N ASN A 495 8.10 -6.78 16.39
CA ASN A 495 7.91 -7.29 17.75
C ASN A 495 7.53 -6.20 18.75
N ASP A 496 7.58 -4.93 18.35
CA ASP A 496 7.01 -3.78 19.09
C ASP A 496 5.47 -3.72 19.01
N GLY A 497 4.84 -4.70 18.36
CA GLY A 497 3.39 -4.83 18.28
C GLY A 497 2.73 -3.95 17.22
N ARG A 498 3.51 -3.29 16.36
CA ARG A 498 2.98 -2.37 15.35
C ARG A 498 3.09 -2.92 13.94
N VAL A 499 2.13 -2.55 13.11
CA VAL A 499 2.19 -2.74 11.65
C VAL A 499 2.20 -1.38 11.00
N ARG A 500 3.32 -1.01 10.37
CA ARG A 500 3.55 0.31 9.78
C ARG A 500 3.48 0.23 8.26
N LEU A 501 2.89 1.26 7.67
CA LEU A 501 2.82 1.49 6.23
C LEU A 501 3.76 2.62 5.86
N PHE A 502 4.60 2.38 4.87
CA PHE A 502 5.50 3.36 4.27
C PHE A 502 5.25 3.45 2.77
N GLU A 503 5.59 4.58 2.17
CA GLU A 503 5.73 4.70 0.71
C GLU A 503 7.04 4.04 0.27
N THR A 504 7.00 3.14 -0.72
CA THR A 504 8.18 2.36 -1.14
C THR A 504 9.32 3.24 -1.64
N ASN A 505 9.00 4.22 -2.49
CA ASN A 505 10.01 5.03 -3.18
C ASN A 505 10.64 6.08 -2.26
N SER A 506 9.82 6.74 -1.44
CA SER A 506 10.27 7.83 -0.56
C SER A 506 10.74 7.33 0.82
N GLY A 507 10.33 6.13 1.23
CA GLY A 507 10.53 5.64 2.60
C GLY A 507 9.72 6.41 3.65
N ARG A 508 8.80 7.29 3.22
CA ARG A 508 8.01 8.13 4.12
C ARG A 508 6.99 7.28 4.88
N TYR A 509 6.96 7.44 6.20
CA TYR A 509 5.92 6.87 7.04
C TYR A 509 4.55 7.44 6.65
N VAL A 510 3.57 6.55 6.45
CA VAL A 510 2.20 6.90 6.14
C VAL A 510 1.34 6.82 7.41
N ARG A 511 1.23 5.62 7.98
CA ARG A 511 0.42 5.35 9.18
C ARG A 511 0.65 3.95 9.75
N ASP A 512 0.09 3.70 10.93
CA ASP A 512 -0.11 2.36 11.48
C ASP A 512 -1.38 1.72 10.86
N LEU A 513 -1.31 0.45 10.46
CA LEU A 513 -2.43 -0.28 9.86
C LEU A 513 -3.42 -0.84 10.89
N THR A 514 -2.96 -1.04 12.13
CA THR A 514 -3.77 -1.60 13.21
C THR A 514 -3.35 -0.99 14.55
N GLU A 515 -4.20 -1.12 15.56
CA GLU A 515 -3.88 -0.71 16.93
C GLU A 515 -2.68 -1.47 17.47
N PRO A 516 -1.87 -0.91 18.37
CA PRO A 516 -0.73 -1.61 18.96
C PRO A 516 -1.13 -2.95 19.59
N ALA A 517 -0.47 -4.03 19.18
CA ALA A 517 -0.60 -5.38 19.71
C ALA A 517 0.52 -5.68 20.73
N GLU A 518 0.51 -6.85 21.36
CA GLU A 518 1.65 -7.29 22.19
C GLU A 518 2.84 -7.73 21.31
N SER A 519 2.55 -8.34 20.17
CA SER A 519 3.54 -8.72 19.16
C SER A 519 2.87 -8.97 17.81
N ILE A 520 3.57 -8.64 16.72
CA ILE A 520 3.19 -9.03 15.36
C ILE A 520 4.07 -10.20 14.93
N TRP A 521 3.47 -11.29 14.45
CA TRP A 521 4.21 -12.45 13.96
C TRP A 521 4.39 -12.43 12.45
N LYS A 522 3.31 -12.16 11.72
CA LYS A 522 3.27 -12.18 10.26
C LYS A 522 2.27 -11.17 9.75
N VAL A 523 2.62 -10.55 8.63
CA VAL A 523 1.73 -9.71 7.83
C VAL A 523 1.93 -10.15 6.40
N GLY A 524 0.83 -10.37 5.70
CA GLY A 524 0.84 -10.66 4.27
C GLY A 524 -0.27 -9.86 3.61
N TYR A 525 0.00 -9.26 2.47
CA TYR A 525 -1.00 -8.56 1.69
C TYR A 525 -0.91 -8.92 0.22
N VAL A 526 -2.06 -9.02 -0.44
CA VAL A 526 -2.18 -9.33 -1.87
C VAL A 526 -3.33 -8.50 -2.41
N GLY A 527 -3.01 -7.66 -3.39
CA GLY A 527 -3.90 -6.60 -3.85
C GLY A 527 -4.26 -5.67 -2.69
N ASN A 528 -5.56 -5.52 -2.41
CA ASN A 528 -6.05 -4.58 -1.40
C ASN A 528 -6.36 -5.21 -0.04
N VAL A 529 -6.13 -6.51 0.13
CA VAL A 529 -6.39 -7.20 1.39
C VAL A 529 -5.08 -7.40 2.13
N CYS A 530 -5.06 -7.03 3.41
CA CYS A 530 -3.93 -7.19 4.31
C CYS A 530 -4.35 -8.08 5.50
N ALA A 531 -3.62 -9.16 5.72
CA ALA A 531 -3.82 -10.11 6.80
C ALA A 531 -2.74 -9.92 7.86
N ILE A 532 -3.15 -9.60 9.09
CA ILE A 532 -2.25 -9.33 10.21
C ILE A 532 -2.43 -10.41 11.27
N MET A 533 -1.33 -11.09 11.60
CA MET A 533 -1.26 -12.18 12.58
C MET A 533 -0.53 -11.68 13.81
N CYS A 534 -1.23 -11.56 14.94
CA CYS A 534 -0.71 -10.88 16.12
C CYS A 534 -1.18 -11.53 17.42
N LYS A 535 -0.53 -11.12 18.52
CA LYS A 535 -0.95 -11.45 19.89
C LYS A 535 -1.62 -10.24 20.54
N ARG A 536 -2.84 -10.41 21.07
CA ARG A 536 -3.54 -9.37 21.84
C ARG A 536 -4.23 -9.96 23.05
N ALA A 537 -4.04 -9.33 24.22
CA ALA A 537 -4.57 -9.79 25.49
C ALA A 537 -4.28 -11.28 25.74
N GLY A 538 -3.04 -11.67 25.47
CA GLY A 538 -2.57 -13.06 25.54
C GLY A 538 -2.98 -13.95 24.36
N ARG A 539 -3.98 -13.58 23.55
CA ARG A 539 -4.61 -14.47 22.56
C ARG A 539 -4.03 -14.27 21.16
N THR A 540 -4.08 -15.34 20.36
CA THR A 540 -3.84 -15.29 18.92
C THR A 540 -4.99 -14.58 18.23
N VAL A 541 -4.67 -13.53 17.47
CA VAL A 541 -5.61 -12.72 16.73
C VAL A 541 -5.20 -12.65 15.25
N MET A 542 -6.17 -12.91 14.38
CA MET A 542 -6.03 -12.77 12.93
C MET A 542 -6.97 -11.66 12.45
N GLU A 543 -6.40 -10.54 12.03
CA GLU A 543 -7.14 -9.39 11.50
C GLU A 543 -7.03 -9.36 9.99
N ILE A 544 -8.18 -9.30 9.31
CA ILE A 544 -8.24 -9.19 7.86
C ILE A 544 -8.78 -7.81 7.50
N TRP A 545 -7.94 -6.98 6.91
CA TRP A 545 -8.23 -5.63 6.47
C TRP A 545 -8.41 -5.58 4.96
N SER A 546 -9.44 -4.90 4.47
CA SER A 546 -9.63 -4.59 3.05
C SER A 546 -9.50 -3.10 2.81
N HIS A 547 -8.82 -2.75 1.73
CA HIS A 547 -8.71 -1.39 1.20
C HIS A 547 -9.52 -1.24 -0.09
N ASP A 548 -10.47 -2.15 -0.35
CA ASP A 548 -11.42 -1.96 -1.44
C ASP A 548 -12.48 -0.92 -1.05
N PRO A 549 -12.86 -0.02 -1.97
CA PRO A 549 -13.94 0.91 -1.74
C PRO A 549 -15.27 0.16 -1.64
N PRO A 550 -16.14 0.50 -0.68
CA PRO A 550 -17.49 -0.05 -0.63
C PRO A 550 -18.26 0.30 -1.92
N VAL A 551 -19.18 -0.58 -2.32
CA VAL A 551 -20.00 -0.40 -3.55
C VAL A 551 -20.68 0.97 -3.58
N VAL A 552 -21.14 1.47 -2.44
CA VAL A 552 -21.76 2.79 -2.32
C VAL A 552 -20.81 3.93 -2.74
N GLU A 553 -19.53 3.88 -2.36
CA GLU A 553 -18.54 4.90 -2.78
C GLU A 553 -18.23 4.82 -4.29
N LEU A 554 -18.30 3.61 -4.87
CA LEU A 554 -18.18 3.41 -6.31
C LEU A 554 -19.38 3.95 -7.08
N GLU A 555 -20.57 3.89 -6.49
CA GLU A 555 -21.82 4.42 -7.06
C GLU A 555 -22.00 5.93 -6.83
N MET A 556 -21.32 6.54 -5.86
CA MET A 556 -21.32 7.99 -5.68
C MET A 556 -20.89 8.70 -6.96
N ALA A 557 -21.64 9.73 -7.36
CA ALA A 557 -21.39 10.48 -8.58
C ALA A 557 -19.95 11.01 -8.61
N TRP A 558 -19.18 10.47 -9.56
CA TRP A 558 -17.96 11.07 -10.07
C TRP A 558 -18.25 11.59 -11.47
#